data_AF-A0A2E4WD48-F1
#
_entry.id   AF-A0A2E4WD48-F1
#
_cell.length_a   1.000
_cell.length_b   1.000
_cell.length_c   1.000
_cell.angle_alpha   90.00
_cell.angle_beta   90.00
_cell.angle_gamma   90.00
#
_symmetry.space_group_name_H-M   'P 1'
#
loop_
_entity.id
_entity.type
_entity.pdbx_description
1 polymer ?
#
loop_
_entity_poly.entity_id
_entity_poly.type
_entity_poly.pdbx_seq_one_letter_code
_entity_poly.pdbx_strand_id
1 'polypeptide(L)'
;MRSSVRSRFFQKYLLPGCIFQSLIIAGGYGTGRELVEFFLSLGPLTGLLAMGLATLIWSAVAASSFELARLTRSYDYRTFFIRLFAPFHRLWFVFEVLYILQAFLVLAVVAAAAGAILLETFGVPPLVGVVGMMAAIGFLTLRGTPAIERFLASWSFVLYAVYGAFFILCWTHFGDEIATGLSGSVVEVSLVFKNGVGYAGYNLAMIPAILFCMRHSETRTEALGAGVLTGPIAMLPGLLFYIAMVGQYPEIVGEEVPANVLLELIGSRGFQVTFQVVLFGTLVETGAGLVHAVNERLAATYAEHDREMPDRLRPVIAIGMLSIGAVSAQVGLMDLIARGYGTITWGFVVIFVIPVLTLGVWRILKSARALPFGP
;
A
#
# COMPACT_ATOMS: atom_id res chain seq x y z
N MET A 1 -13.71 12.39 -30.04
CA MET A 1 -14.62 11.49 -29.27
C MET A 1 -13.92 10.26 -28.66
N ARG A 2 -13.03 9.54 -29.37
CA ARG A 2 -12.33 8.36 -28.79
C ARG A 2 -11.36 8.69 -27.63
N SER A 3 -10.75 9.87 -27.60
CA SER A 3 -9.87 10.29 -26.49
C SER A 3 -10.63 10.58 -25.18
N SER A 4 -11.82 11.20 -25.25
CA SER A 4 -12.61 11.54 -24.04
C SER A 4 -13.31 10.32 -23.40
N VAL A 5 -13.60 9.28 -24.18
CA VAL A 5 -14.15 8.02 -23.66
C VAL A 5 -13.05 7.17 -23.00
N ARG A 6 -11.86 7.08 -23.60
CA ARG A 6 -10.69 6.43 -22.97
C ARG A 6 -10.29 7.11 -21.65
N SER A 7 -10.30 8.44 -21.60
CA SER A 7 -10.05 9.19 -20.37
C SER A 7 -11.06 8.86 -19.27
N ARG A 8 -12.34 8.72 -19.60
CA ARG A 8 -13.39 8.39 -18.62
C ARG A 8 -13.34 6.94 -18.15
N PHE A 9 -13.06 5.98 -19.04
CA PHE A 9 -12.90 4.58 -18.63
C PHE A 9 -11.72 4.42 -17.66
N PHE A 10 -10.57 4.99 -18.01
CA PHE A 10 -9.39 4.96 -17.15
C PHE A 10 -9.69 5.60 -15.79
N GLN A 11 -10.27 6.81 -15.78
CA GLN A 11 -10.61 7.54 -14.57
C GLN A 11 -11.61 6.78 -13.67
N LYS A 12 -12.59 6.11 -14.26
CA LYS A 12 -13.66 5.44 -13.51
C LYS A 12 -13.26 4.04 -13.02
N TYR A 13 -12.50 3.26 -13.81
CA TYR A 13 -12.25 1.84 -13.52
C TYR A 13 -10.82 1.52 -13.11
N LEU A 14 -9.82 2.20 -13.67
CA LEU A 14 -8.40 1.83 -13.48
C LEU A 14 -7.69 2.74 -12.49
N LEU A 15 -8.01 4.03 -12.50
CA LEU A 15 -7.39 5.04 -11.65
C LEU A 15 -7.44 4.70 -10.15
N PRO A 16 -8.56 4.22 -9.57
CA PRO A 16 -8.59 3.86 -8.15
C PRO A 16 -7.60 2.74 -7.81
N GLY A 17 -7.47 1.74 -8.69
CA GLY A 17 -6.51 0.65 -8.54
C GLY A 17 -5.06 1.12 -8.61
N CYS A 18 -4.73 2.01 -9.56
CA CYS A 18 -3.39 2.58 -9.69
C CYS A 18 -3.00 3.45 -8.48
N ILE A 19 -3.93 4.25 -7.96
CA ILE A 19 -3.67 5.06 -6.75
C ILE A 19 -3.57 4.17 -5.52
N PHE A 20 -4.44 3.14 -5.38
CA PHE A 20 -4.33 2.19 -4.28
C PHE A 20 -2.95 1.50 -4.30
N GLN A 21 -2.52 1.06 -5.47
CA GLN A 21 -1.21 0.46 -5.70
C GLN A 21 -0.08 1.39 -5.26
N SER A 22 -0.08 2.67 -5.67
CA SER A 22 1.01 3.60 -5.34
C SER A 22 1.10 3.86 -3.84
N LEU A 23 -0.01 3.74 -3.10
CA LEU A 23 -0.03 3.90 -1.65
C LEU A 23 0.48 2.68 -0.87
N ILE A 24 0.38 1.47 -1.43
CA ILE A 24 0.79 0.23 -0.75
C ILE A 24 2.23 -0.19 -1.07
N ILE A 25 2.78 0.22 -2.23
CA ILE A 25 4.16 -0.08 -2.58
C ILE A 25 5.10 0.86 -1.80
N ALA A 26 5.48 0.42 -0.61
CA ALA A 26 6.36 1.13 0.33
C ALA A 26 7.67 0.35 0.58
N GLY A 27 8.36 0.64 1.70
CA GLY A 27 9.64 0.01 2.10
C GLY A 27 9.64 -1.51 2.11
N GLY A 28 8.68 -2.13 2.79
CA GLY A 28 8.62 -3.58 2.92
C GLY A 28 8.33 -4.28 1.60
N TYR A 29 7.35 -3.78 0.85
CA TYR A 29 7.02 -4.30 -0.47
C TYR A 29 8.19 -4.16 -1.45
N GLY A 30 8.77 -2.96 -1.52
CA GLY A 30 9.73 -2.64 -2.56
C GLY A 30 11.08 -3.35 -2.41
N THR A 31 11.47 -3.68 -1.18
CA THR A 31 12.61 -4.53 -0.86
C THR A 31 12.33 -6.02 -1.08
N GLY A 32 11.05 -6.42 -1.15
CA GLY A 32 10.61 -7.82 -1.21
C GLY A 32 10.40 -8.46 0.16
N ARG A 33 10.86 -7.82 1.24
CA ARG A 33 10.84 -8.36 2.60
C ARG A 33 9.43 -8.63 3.12
N GLU A 34 8.48 -7.79 2.74
CA GLU A 34 7.07 -7.93 3.09
C GLU A 34 6.41 -9.11 2.36
N LEU A 35 6.75 -9.31 1.08
CA LEU A 35 6.29 -10.44 0.30
C LEU A 35 6.85 -11.76 0.86
N VAL A 36 8.08 -11.75 1.36
CA VAL A 36 8.64 -12.91 2.06
C VAL A 36 7.89 -13.21 3.35
N GLU A 37 7.70 -12.21 4.21
CA GLU A 37 7.05 -12.38 5.51
C GLU A 37 5.64 -12.97 5.37
N PHE A 38 4.82 -12.36 4.51
CA PHE A 38 3.41 -12.73 4.41
C PHE A 38 3.16 -13.91 3.46
N PHE A 39 4.03 -14.16 2.48
CA PHE A 39 3.75 -15.16 1.45
C PHE A 39 4.85 -16.21 1.30
N LEU A 40 6.09 -15.81 1.00
CA LEU A 40 7.11 -16.78 0.54
C LEU A 40 7.57 -17.69 1.68
N SER A 41 7.56 -17.21 2.92
CA SER A 41 7.84 -17.98 4.13
C SER A 41 6.91 -19.18 4.33
N LEU A 42 5.73 -19.17 3.69
CA LEU A 42 4.75 -20.27 3.72
C LEU A 42 5.06 -21.38 2.70
N GLY A 43 6.04 -21.15 1.83
CA GLY A 43 6.31 -21.95 0.65
C GLY A 43 5.68 -21.36 -0.63
N PRO A 44 6.29 -21.58 -1.81
CA PRO A 44 5.91 -20.94 -3.07
C PRO A 44 4.41 -20.98 -3.43
N LEU A 45 3.78 -22.17 -3.48
CA LEU A 45 2.36 -22.28 -3.83
C LEU A 45 1.43 -21.80 -2.71
N THR A 46 1.73 -22.09 -1.45
CA THR A 46 0.94 -21.60 -0.29
C THR A 46 0.92 -20.08 -0.27
N GLY A 47 2.06 -19.43 -0.50
CA GLY A 47 2.17 -17.98 -0.60
C GLY A 47 1.37 -17.41 -1.77
N LEU A 48 1.37 -18.04 -2.96
CA LEU A 48 0.53 -17.61 -4.08
C LEU A 48 -0.97 -17.68 -3.76
N LEU A 49 -1.41 -18.73 -3.06
CA LEU A 49 -2.80 -18.84 -2.61
C LEU A 49 -3.15 -17.75 -1.59
N ALA A 50 -2.24 -17.44 -0.67
CA ALA A 50 -2.41 -16.35 0.29
C ALA A 50 -2.45 -14.97 -0.41
N MET A 51 -1.62 -14.74 -1.43
CA MET A 51 -1.67 -13.54 -2.28
C MET A 51 -3.00 -13.45 -3.03
N GLY A 52 -3.49 -14.57 -3.57
CA GLY A 52 -4.80 -14.67 -4.19
C GLY A 52 -5.92 -14.28 -3.23
N LEU A 53 -5.91 -14.81 -2.01
CA LEU A 53 -6.87 -14.45 -0.96
C LEU A 53 -6.80 -12.96 -0.60
N ALA A 54 -5.59 -12.41 -0.42
CA ALA A 54 -5.43 -10.99 -0.13
C ALA A 54 -5.99 -10.11 -1.26
N THR A 55 -5.75 -10.49 -2.51
CA THR A 55 -6.28 -9.82 -3.71
C THR A 55 -7.82 -9.82 -3.70
N LEU A 56 -8.43 -10.96 -3.39
CA LEU A 56 -9.89 -11.08 -3.30
C LEU A 56 -10.47 -10.22 -2.18
N ILE A 57 -9.83 -10.19 -1.01
CA ILE A 57 -10.25 -9.34 0.12
C ILE A 57 -10.15 -7.86 -0.27
N TRP A 58 -9.05 -7.44 -0.91
CA TRP A 58 -8.90 -6.08 -1.42
C TRP A 58 -10.00 -5.70 -2.40
N SER A 59 -10.26 -6.55 -3.40
CA SER A 59 -11.33 -6.34 -4.37
C SER A 59 -12.71 -6.23 -3.72
N ALA A 60 -13.02 -7.13 -2.76
CA ALA A 60 -14.32 -7.15 -2.09
C ALA A 60 -14.54 -5.90 -1.21
N VAL A 61 -13.51 -5.51 -0.44
CA VAL A 61 -13.56 -4.34 0.44
C VAL A 61 -13.60 -3.05 -0.38
N ALA A 62 -12.78 -2.95 -1.43
CA ALA A 62 -12.79 -1.79 -2.32
C ALA A 62 -14.16 -1.65 -3.02
N ALA A 63 -14.70 -2.73 -3.61
CA ALA A 63 -16.01 -2.70 -4.27
C ALA A 63 -17.14 -2.27 -3.32
N SER A 64 -17.14 -2.84 -2.11
CA SER A 64 -18.14 -2.50 -1.09
C SER A 64 -17.98 -1.05 -0.61
N SER A 65 -16.75 -0.60 -0.37
CA SER A 65 -16.47 0.78 0.07
C SER A 65 -16.84 1.79 -1.00
N PHE A 66 -16.49 1.53 -2.25
CA PHE A 66 -16.75 2.41 -3.38
C PHE A 66 -18.24 2.57 -3.68
N GLU A 67 -18.99 1.46 -3.66
CA GLU A 67 -20.44 1.53 -3.84
C GLU A 67 -21.12 2.22 -2.65
N LEU A 68 -20.68 1.96 -1.42
CA LEU A 68 -21.20 2.65 -0.24
C LEU A 68 -20.91 4.16 -0.29
N ALA A 69 -19.69 4.54 -0.67
CA ALA A 69 -19.27 5.94 -0.84
C ALA A 69 -20.12 6.64 -1.91
N ARG A 70 -20.38 5.98 -3.05
CA ARG A 70 -21.26 6.50 -4.11
C ARG A 70 -22.69 6.72 -3.60
N LEU A 71 -23.28 5.73 -2.94
CA LEU A 71 -24.66 5.80 -2.43
C LEU A 71 -24.84 6.89 -1.37
N THR A 72 -23.84 7.07 -0.50
CA THR A 72 -23.92 8.01 0.62
C THR A 72 -23.29 9.37 0.31
N ARG A 73 -22.70 9.53 -0.89
CA ARG A 73 -21.86 10.67 -1.30
C ARG A 73 -20.76 10.99 -0.28
N SER A 74 -20.20 9.96 0.33
CA SER A 74 -19.11 10.06 1.32
C SER A 74 -17.77 9.79 0.67
N TYR A 75 -17.15 10.86 0.16
CA TYR A 75 -15.90 10.79 -0.61
C TYR A 75 -14.66 11.15 0.22
N ASP A 76 -14.85 11.49 1.48
CA ASP A 76 -13.82 11.65 2.49
C ASP A 76 -13.94 10.55 3.55
N TYR A 77 -12.81 10.19 4.17
CA TYR A 77 -12.74 9.07 5.11
C TYR A 77 -13.67 9.27 6.32
N ARG A 78 -13.76 10.48 6.87
CA ARG A 78 -14.51 10.75 8.11
C ARG A 78 -15.99 10.59 7.88
N THR A 79 -16.54 11.24 6.85
CA THR A 79 -17.94 11.08 6.46
C THR A 79 -18.24 9.63 6.11
N PHE A 80 -17.32 8.94 5.44
CA PHE A 80 -17.47 7.53 5.10
C PHE A 80 -17.63 6.65 6.35
N PHE A 81 -16.74 6.78 7.34
CA PHE A 81 -16.83 6.00 8.58
C PHE A 81 -18.04 6.38 9.44
N ILE A 82 -18.40 7.67 9.51
CA ILE A 82 -19.63 8.10 10.18
C ILE A 82 -20.85 7.42 9.53
N ARG A 83 -20.89 7.36 8.20
CA ARG A 83 -21.97 6.70 7.45
C ARG A 83 -21.93 5.18 7.63
N LEU A 84 -20.77 4.55 7.59
CA LEU A 84 -20.59 3.11 7.77
C LEU A 84 -21.08 2.63 9.14
N PHE A 85 -20.70 3.36 10.20
CA PHE A 85 -20.99 2.98 11.58
C PHE A 85 -22.33 3.49 12.12
N ALA A 86 -23.10 4.30 11.39
CA ALA A 86 -24.35 4.86 11.90
C ALA A 86 -25.28 3.76 12.48
N PRO A 87 -25.78 3.87 13.72
CA PRO A 87 -25.79 5.09 14.57
C PRO A 87 -24.53 5.31 15.44
N PHE A 88 -23.64 4.33 15.55
CA PHE A 88 -22.41 4.35 16.37
C PHE A 88 -21.27 5.18 15.75
N HIS A 89 -21.56 6.43 15.37
CA HIS A 89 -20.64 7.31 14.66
C HIS A 89 -19.27 7.44 15.34
N ARG A 90 -19.20 7.46 16.69
CA ARG A 90 -17.94 7.63 17.45
C ARG A 90 -16.84 6.59 17.14
N LEU A 91 -17.17 5.45 16.53
CA LEU A 91 -16.20 4.43 16.14
C LEU A 91 -15.21 4.91 15.05
N TRP A 92 -15.51 5.99 14.33
CA TRP A 92 -14.57 6.57 13.36
C TRP A 92 -13.23 6.97 14.01
N PHE A 93 -13.24 7.37 15.30
CA PHE A 93 -12.03 7.75 16.03
C PHE A 93 -11.05 6.58 16.19
N VAL A 94 -11.56 5.35 16.29
CA VAL A 94 -10.69 4.16 16.41
C VAL A 94 -9.89 3.96 15.12
N PHE A 95 -10.52 4.17 13.96
CA PHE A 95 -9.82 4.15 12.68
C PHE A 95 -8.75 5.24 12.60
N GLU A 96 -9.03 6.45 13.10
CA GLU A 96 -8.06 7.55 13.12
C GLU A 96 -6.80 7.17 13.91
N VAL A 97 -6.98 6.62 15.13
CA VAL A 97 -5.86 6.18 15.97
C VAL A 97 -5.04 5.10 15.28
N LEU A 98 -5.70 4.07 14.72
CA LEU A 98 -5.03 3.00 13.97
C LEU A 98 -4.28 3.54 12.76
N TYR A 99 -4.86 4.49 12.02
CA TYR A 99 -4.20 5.10 10.87
C TYR A 99 -2.93 5.87 11.27
N ILE A 100 -2.99 6.66 12.36
CA ILE A 100 -1.82 7.41 12.84
C ILE A 100 -0.71 6.44 13.26
N LEU A 101 -1.05 5.37 14.00
CA LEU A 101 -0.10 4.33 14.38
C LEU A 101 0.52 3.64 13.15
N GLN A 102 -0.30 3.35 12.12
CA GLN A 102 0.17 2.80 10.85
C GLN A 102 1.14 3.77 10.16
N ALA A 103 0.85 5.07 10.14
CA ALA A 103 1.70 6.06 9.51
C ALA A 103 3.11 6.10 10.13
N PHE A 104 3.20 6.06 11.47
CA PHE A 104 4.49 5.94 12.16
C PHE A 104 5.21 4.64 11.85
N LEU A 105 4.48 3.53 11.82
CA LEU A 105 5.05 2.22 11.51
C LEU A 105 5.61 2.16 10.07
N VAL A 106 4.86 2.67 9.08
CA VAL A 106 5.34 2.72 7.69
C VAL A 106 6.53 3.65 7.55
N LEU A 107 6.56 4.79 8.25
CA LEU A 107 7.75 5.68 8.26
C LEU A 107 8.98 4.97 8.85
N ALA A 108 8.80 4.19 9.92
CA ALA A 108 9.87 3.38 10.49
C ALA A 108 10.36 2.30 9.52
N VAL A 109 9.45 1.60 8.83
CA VAL A 109 9.77 0.60 7.80
C VAL A 109 10.49 1.25 6.61
N VAL A 110 10.06 2.42 6.16
CA VAL A 110 10.71 3.21 5.11
C VAL A 110 12.14 3.62 5.52
N ALA A 111 12.31 4.09 6.75
CA ALA A 111 13.62 4.43 7.30
C ALA A 111 14.54 3.20 7.34
N ALA A 112 14.04 2.08 7.87
CA ALA A 112 14.81 0.84 8.01
C ALA A 112 15.19 0.25 6.64
N ALA A 113 14.25 0.24 5.70
CA ALA A 113 14.49 -0.20 4.32
C ALA A 113 15.59 0.64 3.66
N ALA A 114 15.57 1.97 3.81
CA ALA A 114 16.62 2.83 3.26
C ALA A 114 18.00 2.52 3.86
N GLY A 115 18.07 2.26 5.17
CA GLY A 115 19.29 1.83 5.85
C GLY A 115 19.81 0.50 5.32
N ALA A 116 18.95 -0.51 5.23
CA ALA A 116 19.28 -1.84 4.75
C ALA A 116 19.74 -1.82 3.28
N ILE A 117 19.01 -1.12 2.41
CA ILE A 117 19.38 -0.98 0.98
C ILE A 117 20.77 -0.37 0.83
N LEU A 118 21.09 0.73 1.54
CA LEU A 118 22.40 1.35 1.40
C LEU A 118 23.53 0.46 1.94
N LEU A 119 23.28 -0.27 3.03
CA LEU A 119 24.23 -1.22 3.56
C LEU A 119 24.51 -2.34 2.56
N GLU A 120 23.47 -3.00 2.06
CA GLU A 120 23.65 -4.16 1.16
C GLU A 120 24.17 -3.75 -0.22
N THR A 121 23.67 -2.66 -0.81
CA THR A 121 24.09 -2.26 -2.16
C THR A 121 25.45 -1.55 -2.19
N PHE A 122 25.79 -0.76 -1.18
CA PHE A 122 26.97 0.12 -1.19
C PHE A 122 27.94 -0.10 -0.03
N GLY A 123 27.62 -0.96 0.94
CA GLY A 123 28.47 -1.23 2.10
C GLY A 123 28.56 -0.06 3.08
N VAL A 124 27.66 0.92 3.00
CA VAL A 124 27.71 2.12 3.87
C VAL A 124 26.84 1.92 5.13
N PRO A 125 27.15 2.60 6.24
CA PRO A 125 26.40 2.42 7.49
C PRO A 125 24.90 2.71 7.34
N PRO A 126 24.00 1.88 7.92
CA PRO A 126 22.55 2.05 7.80
C PRO A 126 22.05 3.45 8.23
N LEU A 127 22.73 4.06 9.20
CA LEU A 127 22.41 5.40 9.68
C LEU A 127 22.44 6.45 8.56
N VAL A 128 23.35 6.30 7.58
CA VAL A 128 23.42 7.20 6.42
C VAL A 128 22.16 7.08 5.58
N GLY A 129 21.66 5.85 5.38
CA GLY A 129 20.42 5.60 4.65
C GLY A 129 19.20 6.14 5.37
N VAL A 130 19.11 5.90 6.68
CA VAL A 130 18.03 6.43 7.55
C VAL A 130 18.00 7.95 7.50
N VAL A 131 19.12 8.61 7.81
CA VAL A 131 19.18 10.09 7.86
C VAL A 131 18.95 10.68 6.48
N GLY A 132 19.56 10.11 5.44
CA GLY A 132 19.36 10.54 4.05
C GLY A 132 17.90 10.44 3.61
N MET A 133 17.23 9.33 3.95
CA MET A 133 15.81 9.12 3.65
C MET A 133 14.92 10.14 4.37
N MET A 134 15.13 10.34 5.67
CA MET A 134 14.34 11.30 6.45
C MET A 134 14.55 12.73 5.97
N ALA A 135 15.78 13.10 5.60
CA ALA A 135 16.09 14.40 5.03
C ALA A 135 15.40 14.59 3.67
N ALA A 136 15.41 13.58 2.80
CA ALA A 136 14.75 13.64 1.50
C ALA A 136 13.22 13.77 1.62
N ILE A 137 12.61 12.99 2.51
CA ILE A 137 11.17 13.09 2.81
C ILE A 137 10.86 14.48 3.37
N GLY A 138 11.59 14.94 4.39
CA GLY A 138 11.39 16.25 4.99
C GLY A 138 11.52 17.37 3.98
N PHE A 139 12.55 17.33 3.12
CA PHE A 139 12.73 18.30 2.04
C PHE A 139 11.51 18.34 1.10
N LEU A 140 11.01 17.17 0.65
CA LEU A 140 9.86 17.12 -0.24
C LEU A 140 8.58 17.59 0.46
N THR A 141 8.36 17.20 1.72
CA THR A 141 7.20 17.64 2.51
C THR A 141 7.17 19.15 2.68
N LEU A 142 8.33 19.80 2.89
CA LEU A 142 8.42 21.25 3.06
C LEU A 142 8.17 22.04 1.76
N ARG A 143 8.23 21.41 0.58
CA ARG A 143 7.89 22.04 -0.71
C ARG A 143 6.38 22.16 -0.95
N GLY A 144 5.56 21.54 -0.10
CA GLY A 144 4.10 21.63 -0.15
C GLY A 144 3.43 20.74 -1.21
N THR A 145 2.09 20.78 -1.22
CA THR A 145 1.22 19.88 -1.99
C THR A 145 1.55 19.76 -3.48
N PRO A 146 1.78 20.86 -4.25
CA PRO A 146 1.99 20.74 -5.69
C PRO A 146 3.27 19.99 -6.07
N ALA A 147 4.32 20.09 -5.24
CA ALA A 147 5.56 19.36 -5.46
C ALA A 147 5.38 17.86 -5.20
N ILE A 148 4.65 17.52 -4.13
CA ILE A 148 4.32 16.14 -3.76
C ILE A 148 3.47 15.49 -4.85
N GLU A 149 2.40 16.14 -5.30
CA GLU A 149 1.50 15.64 -6.35
C GLU A 149 2.24 15.37 -7.67
N ARG A 150 3.11 16.30 -8.09
CA ARG A 150 3.89 16.14 -9.33
C ARG A 150 4.90 14.99 -9.23
N PHE A 151 5.50 14.83 -8.06
CA PHE A 151 6.44 13.74 -7.80
C PHE A 151 5.72 12.38 -7.85
N LEU A 152 4.64 12.21 -7.08
CA LEU A 152 3.77 11.01 -7.05
C LEU A 152 3.34 10.58 -8.48
N ALA A 153 2.77 11.52 -9.24
CA ALA A 153 2.22 11.22 -10.57
C ALA A 153 3.29 10.79 -11.59
N SER A 154 4.52 11.32 -11.50
CA SER A 154 5.59 11.01 -12.45
C SER A 154 6.29 9.70 -12.09
N TRP A 155 6.44 9.40 -10.81
CA TRP A 155 7.25 8.29 -10.30
C TRP A 155 6.57 6.92 -10.48
N SER A 156 5.24 6.86 -10.37
CA SER A 156 4.48 5.62 -10.52
C SER A 156 4.74 4.90 -11.86
N PHE A 157 4.85 5.63 -12.99
CA PHE A 157 5.14 5.02 -14.29
C PHE A 157 6.56 4.45 -14.38
N VAL A 158 7.52 5.14 -13.77
CA VAL A 158 8.93 4.70 -13.70
C VAL A 158 9.01 3.39 -12.91
N LEU A 159 8.28 3.31 -11.79
CA LEU A 159 8.23 2.11 -10.96
C LEU A 159 7.72 0.89 -11.75
N TYR A 160 6.60 1.02 -12.46
CA TYR A 160 6.08 -0.08 -13.28
C TYR A 160 7.07 -0.54 -14.35
N ALA A 161 7.74 0.39 -15.03
CA ALA A 161 8.71 0.06 -16.06
C ALA A 161 9.91 -0.71 -15.47
N VAL A 162 10.45 -0.26 -14.34
CA VAL A 162 11.59 -0.90 -13.68
C VAL A 162 11.23 -2.25 -13.08
N TYR A 163 10.07 -2.40 -12.44
CA TYR A 163 9.61 -3.69 -11.92
C TYR A 163 9.32 -4.70 -13.03
N GLY A 164 8.75 -4.23 -14.16
CA GLY A 164 8.56 -5.06 -15.34
C GLY A 164 9.90 -5.54 -15.93
N ALA A 165 10.87 -4.62 -16.09
CA ALA A 165 12.21 -4.97 -16.55
C ALA A 165 12.92 -5.93 -15.58
N PHE A 166 12.80 -5.68 -14.28
CA PHE A 166 13.34 -6.54 -13.23
C PHE A 166 12.81 -7.96 -13.35
N PHE A 167 11.48 -8.13 -13.44
CA PHE A 167 10.86 -9.45 -13.62
C PHE A 167 11.33 -10.15 -14.89
N ILE A 168 11.38 -9.45 -16.02
CA ILE A 168 11.85 -10.02 -17.30
C ILE A 168 13.30 -10.52 -17.16
N LEU A 169 14.19 -9.73 -16.55
CA LEU A 169 15.59 -10.11 -16.34
C LEU A 169 15.71 -11.34 -15.44
N CYS A 170 15.00 -11.36 -14.30
CA CYS A 170 14.93 -12.54 -13.43
C CYS A 170 14.49 -13.80 -14.18
N TRP A 171 13.41 -13.68 -14.96
CA TRP A 171 12.87 -14.79 -15.74
C TRP A 171 13.86 -15.30 -16.79
N THR A 172 14.61 -14.40 -17.44
CA THR A 172 15.61 -14.78 -18.45
C THR A 172 16.87 -15.41 -17.85
N HIS A 173 17.23 -15.08 -16.61
CA HIS A 173 18.45 -15.59 -15.96
C HIS A 173 18.21 -16.90 -15.20
N PHE A 174 17.08 -17.03 -14.51
CA PHE A 174 16.81 -18.17 -13.61
C PHE A 174 15.34 -18.66 -13.67
N GLY A 175 14.76 -18.68 -14.87
CA GLY A 175 13.40 -19.14 -15.11
C GLY A 175 13.16 -20.63 -14.80
N ASP A 176 14.19 -21.47 -14.99
CA ASP A 176 14.11 -22.91 -14.69
C ASP A 176 14.04 -23.15 -13.17
N GLU A 177 14.78 -22.37 -12.38
CA GLU A 177 14.73 -22.39 -10.93
C GLU A 177 13.36 -21.91 -10.42
N ILE A 178 12.77 -20.88 -11.04
CA ILE A 178 11.40 -20.44 -10.73
C ILE A 178 10.41 -21.59 -10.98
N ALA A 179 10.51 -22.26 -12.12
CA ALA A 179 9.63 -23.40 -12.44
C ALA A 179 9.82 -24.55 -11.45
N THR A 180 11.07 -24.83 -11.05
CA THR A 180 11.42 -25.85 -10.08
C THR A 180 10.84 -25.52 -8.70
N GLY A 181 11.03 -24.29 -8.20
CA GLY A 181 10.51 -23.83 -6.92
C GLY A 181 8.99 -23.89 -6.82
N LEU A 182 8.27 -23.66 -7.93
CA LEU A 182 6.81 -23.83 -7.97
C LEU A 182 6.41 -25.31 -7.92
N SER A 183 7.05 -26.15 -8.75
CA SER A 183 6.70 -27.57 -8.90
C SER A 183 7.01 -28.44 -7.67
N GLY A 184 8.04 -28.09 -6.90
CA GLY A 184 8.46 -28.81 -5.71
C GLY A 184 7.71 -28.46 -4.42
N SER A 185 6.78 -27.51 -4.46
CA SER A 185 6.18 -26.95 -3.24
C SER A 185 4.92 -27.69 -2.78
N VAL A 186 4.80 -27.86 -1.46
CA VAL A 186 3.61 -28.43 -0.80
C VAL A 186 2.66 -27.30 -0.39
N VAL A 187 1.36 -27.53 -0.52
CA VAL A 187 0.34 -26.55 -0.17
C VAL A 187 -0.13 -26.75 1.28
N GLU A 188 0.01 -25.72 2.11
CA GLU A 188 -0.48 -25.68 3.48
C GLU A 188 -1.67 -24.72 3.64
N VAL A 189 -2.87 -25.24 3.39
CA VAL A 189 -4.11 -24.44 3.37
C VAL A 189 -4.39 -23.71 4.69
N SER A 190 -3.97 -24.27 5.83
CA SER A 190 -4.17 -23.67 7.16
C SER A 190 -3.49 -22.30 7.30
N LEU A 191 -2.36 -22.07 6.62
CA LEU A 191 -1.59 -20.83 6.68
C LEU A 191 -2.14 -19.76 5.73
N VAL A 192 -2.81 -20.17 4.65
CA VAL A 192 -3.36 -19.28 3.61
C VAL A 192 -4.29 -18.23 4.23
N PHE A 193 -5.19 -18.66 5.12
CA PHE A 193 -6.18 -17.75 5.70
C PHE A 193 -5.53 -16.69 6.60
N LYS A 194 -4.69 -17.11 7.55
CA LYS A 194 -4.05 -16.22 8.52
C LYS A 194 -3.21 -15.16 7.80
N ASN A 195 -2.40 -15.57 6.84
CA ASN A 195 -1.46 -14.66 6.18
C ASN A 195 -2.09 -13.84 5.06
N GLY A 196 -3.04 -14.40 4.30
CA GLY A 196 -3.79 -13.64 3.29
C GLY A 196 -4.65 -12.55 3.93
N VAL A 197 -5.35 -12.85 5.03
CA VAL A 197 -6.08 -11.83 5.83
C VAL A 197 -5.09 -10.88 6.51
N GLY A 198 -3.99 -11.44 7.01
CA GLY A 198 -2.83 -10.75 7.58
C GLY A 198 -2.36 -9.57 6.74
N TYR A 199 -2.00 -9.87 5.49
CA TYR A 199 -1.51 -8.90 4.54
C TYR A 199 -2.60 -7.97 4.02
N ALA A 200 -3.82 -8.49 3.83
CA ALA A 200 -4.92 -7.68 3.35
C ALA A 200 -5.28 -6.56 4.32
N GLY A 201 -5.35 -6.86 5.62
CA GLY A 201 -5.93 -5.97 6.63
C GLY A 201 -5.18 -4.65 6.81
N TYR A 202 -3.86 -4.64 6.96
CA TYR A 202 -3.15 -3.36 7.16
C TYR A 202 -3.10 -2.50 5.90
N ASN A 203 -2.97 -3.11 4.70
CA ASN A 203 -2.97 -2.38 3.43
C ASN A 203 -4.32 -1.71 3.15
N LEU A 204 -5.42 -2.29 3.62
CA LEU A 204 -6.76 -1.75 3.43
C LEU A 204 -7.02 -0.41 4.12
N ALA A 205 -6.16 -0.01 5.07
CA ALA A 205 -6.18 1.33 5.65
C ALA A 205 -6.07 2.45 4.59
N MET A 206 -5.60 2.14 3.38
CA MET A 206 -5.44 3.10 2.29
C MET A 206 -6.70 3.28 1.44
N ILE A 207 -7.69 2.38 1.51
CA ILE A 207 -8.94 2.51 0.72
C ILE A 207 -9.71 3.80 1.05
N PRO A 208 -9.89 4.21 2.33
CA PRO A 208 -10.55 5.47 2.65
C PRO A 208 -9.84 6.71 2.09
N ALA A 209 -8.52 6.65 1.88
CA ALA A 209 -7.75 7.76 1.33
C ALA A 209 -8.01 7.98 -0.18
N ILE A 210 -8.53 6.98 -0.89
CA ILE A 210 -8.78 7.06 -2.35
C ILE A 210 -10.27 7.22 -2.70
N LEU A 211 -11.16 7.38 -1.71
CA LEU A 211 -12.59 7.52 -1.93
C LEU A 211 -12.96 8.74 -2.79
N PHE A 212 -12.10 9.77 -2.83
CA PHE A 212 -12.31 10.94 -3.69
C PHE A 212 -12.41 10.56 -5.19
N CYS A 213 -11.80 9.46 -5.61
CA CYS A 213 -11.88 8.96 -6.99
C CYS A 213 -13.32 8.64 -7.38
N MET A 214 -14.14 8.24 -6.40
CA MET A 214 -15.52 7.82 -6.61
C MET A 214 -16.49 8.96 -6.91
N ARG A 215 -16.05 10.24 -6.84
CA ARG A 215 -16.84 11.40 -7.27
C ARG A 215 -17.26 11.33 -8.74
N HIS A 216 -16.49 10.60 -9.56
CA HIS A 216 -16.72 10.46 -10.99
C HIS A 216 -17.57 9.22 -11.35
N SER A 217 -17.88 8.38 -10.38
CA SER A 217 -18.69 7.16 -10.58
C SER A 217 -20.16 7.47 -10.35
N GLU A 218 -20.95 7.26 -11.39
CA GLU A 218 -22.38 7.60 -11.41
C GLU A 218 -23.21 6.33 -11.15
N THR A 219 -22.76 5.20 -11.68
CA THR A 219 -23.50 3.93 -11.61
C THR A 219 -22.90 2.92 -10.65
N ARG A 220 -23.72 1.97 -10.21
CA ARG A 220 -23.28 0.84 -9.38
C ARG A 220 -22.25 -0.04 -10.09
N THR A 221 -22.41 -0.25 -11.40
CA THR A 221 -21.47 -1.04 -12.21
C THR A 221 -20.10 -0.39 -12.26
N GLU A 222 -20.04 0.94 -12.37
CA GLU A 222 -18.78 1.69 -12.32
C GLU A 222 -18.10 1.53 -10.95
N ALA A 223 -18.84 1.70 -9.85
CA ALA A 223 -18.27 1.61 -8.51
C ALA A 223 -17.79 0.19 -8.15
N LEU A 224 -18.61 -0.83 -8.44
CA LEU A 224 -18.24 -2.22 -8.19
C LEU A 224 -17.11 -2.67 -9.12
N GLY A 225 -17.16 -2.31 -10.41
CA GLY A 225 -16.13 -2.67 -11.37
C GLY A 225 -14.77 -2.06 -11.01
N ALA A 226 -14.73 -0.79 -10.61
CA ALA A 226 -13.52 -0.15 -10.13
C ALA A 226 -12.95 -0.84 -8.89
N GLY A 227 -13.82 -1.21 -7.94
CA GLY A 227 -13.40 -1.88 -6.71
C GLY A 227 -12.88 -3.30 -6.97
N VAL A 228 -13.55 -4.07 -7.83
CA VAL A 228 -13.10 -5.42 -8.20
C VAL A 228 -11.74 -5.38 -8.87
N LEU A 229 -11.46 -4.40 -9.74
CA LEU A 229 -10.18 -4.23 -10.41
C LEU A 229 -9.07 -3.71 -9.49
N THR A 230 -9.42 -3.05 -8.38
CA THR A 230 -8.44 -2.46 -7.44
C THR A 230 -7.47 -3.50 -6.88
N GLY A 231 -7.98 -4.68 -6.47
CA GLY A 231 -7.14 -5.76 -5.96
C GLY A 231 -6.10 -6.26 -6.97
N PRO A 232 -6.50 -6.75 -8.15
CA PRO A 232 -5.58 -7.24 -9.18
C PRO A 232 -4.56 -6.19 -9.65
N ILE A 233 -4.99 -4.95 -9.87
CA ILE A 233 -4.08 -3.86 -10.31
C ILE A 233 -2.99 -3.63 -9.26
N ALA A 234 -3.35 -3.66 -7.98
CA ALA A 234 -2.44 -3.41 -6.87
C ALA A 234 -1.53 -4.62 -6.54
N MET A 235 -2.03 -5.84 -6.70
CA MET A 235 -1.23 -7.04 -6.44
C MET A 235 -0.24 -7.35 -7.56
N LEU A 236 -0.53 -6.94 -8.81
CA LEU A 236 0.24 -7.36 -9.99
C LEU A 236 1.76 -7.16 -9.87
N PRO A 237 2.32 -6.00 -9.47
CA PRO A 237 3.77 -5.84 -9.37
C PRO A 237 4.39 -6.79 -8.34
N GLY A 238 3.67 -7.05 -7.25
CA GLY A 238 4.10 -7.87 -6.12
C GLY A 238 4.01 -9.33 -6.48
N LEU A 239 3.03 -9.74 -7.29
CA LEU A 239 2.95 -11.07 -7.86
C LEU A 239 4.16 -11.35 -8.77
N LEU A 240 4.52 -10.40 -9.65
CA LEU A 240 5.69 -10.55 -10.51
C LEU A 240 6.98 -10.65 -9.69
N PHE A 241 7.15 -9.76 -8.71
CA PHE A 241 8.30 -9.80 -7.82
C PHE A 241 8.34 -11.10 -6.99
N TYR A 242 7.21 -11.54 -6.46
CA TYR A 242 7.09 -12.81 -5.76
C TYR A 242 7.54 -13.99 -6.62
N ILE A 243 7.05 -14.09 -7.86
CA ILE A 243 7.44 -15.16 -8.78
C ILE A 243 8.96 -15.13 -9.04
N ALA A 244 9.56 -13.94 -9.18
CA ALA A 244 11.01 -13.84 -9.32
C ALA A 244 11.76 -14.38 -8.09
N MET A 245 11.27 -14.11 -6.88
CA MET A 245 11.88 -14.63 -5.65
C MET A 245 11.74 -16.15 -5.48
N VAL A 246 10.70 -16.77 -6.04
CA VAL A 246 10.51 -18.23 -5.97
C VAL A 246 11.71 -18.98 -6.54
N GLY A 247 12.41 -18.44 -7.54
CA GLY A 247 13.60 -19.06 -8.11
C GLY A 247 14.78 -19.20 -7.13
N GLN A 248 14.75 -18.50 -6.00
CA GLN A 248 15.80 -18.53 -4.97
C GLN A 248 15.26 -19.04 -3.62
N TYR A 249 14.11 -19.72 -3.63
CA TYR A 249 13.55 -20.34 -2.44
C TYR A 249 14.24 -21.71 -2.18
N PRO A 250 14.62 -22.03 -0.93
CA PRO A 250 14.29 -21.33 0.32
C PRO A 250 15.29 -20.27 0.79
N GLU A 251 16.46 -20.15 0.18
CA GLU A 251 17.58 -19.32 0.67
C GLU A 251 17.19 -17.85 0.85
N ILE A 252 16.44 -17.29 -0.12
CA ILE A 252 16.02 -15.88 -0.13
C ILE A 252 15.09 -15.50 1.04
N VAL A 253 14.50 -16.48 1.75
CA VAL A 253 13.57 -16.23 2.86
C VAL A 253 14.27 -15.55 4.04
N GLY A 254 15.58 -15.81 4.22
CA GLY A 254 16.38 -15.23 5.31
C GLY A 254 16.90 -13.81 5.04
N GLU A 255 16.75 -13.30 3.83
CA GLU A 255 17.42 -12.08 3.36
C GLU A 255 16.67 -10.81 3.77
N GLU A 256 17.39 -9.78 4.21
CA GLU A 256 16.76 -8.53 4.67
C GLU A 256 16.22 -7.72 3.48
N VAL A 257 16.98 -7.61 2.37
CA VAL A 257 16.54 -7.00 1.10
C VAL A 257 16.57 -8.02 -0.05
N PRO A 258 15.56 -8.91 -0.18
CA PRO A 258 15.45 -9.88 -1.28
C PRO A 258 15.65 -9.31 -2.69
N ALA A 259 15.20 -8.07 -2.92
CA ALA A 259 15.44 -7.36 -4.19
C ALA A 259 16.93 -7.30 -4.54
N ASN A 260 17.80 -7.01 -3.57
CA ASN A 260 19.22 -6.83 -3.78
C ASN A 260 19.89 -8.16 -4.17
N VAL A 261 19.51 -9.27 -3.52
CA VAL A 261 19.98 -10.62 -3.86
C VAL A 261 19.68 -10.97 -5.31
N LEU A 262 18.44 -10.75 -5.77
CA LEU A 262 18.08 -11.00 -7.16
C LEU A 262 18.83 -10.10 -8.14
N LEU A 263 19.06 -8.82 -7.78
CA LEU A 263 19.84 -7.90 -8.60
C LEU A 263 21.32 -8.30 -8.71
N GLU A 264 21.89 -8.87 -7.64
CA GLU A 264 23.26 -9.41 -7.64
C GLU A 264 23.37 -10.66 -8.52
N LEU A 265 22.37 -11.54 -8.47
CA LEU A 265 22.30 -12.72 -9.35
C LEU A 265 22.14 -12.36 -10.83
N ILE A 266 21.42 -11.27 -11.15
CA ILE A 266 21.38 -10.71 -12.51
C ILE A 266 22.77 -10.23 -12.94
N GLY A 267 23.62 -9.78 -12.00
CA GLY A 267 25.01 -9.41 -12.24
C GLY A 267 25.22 -8.03 -12.90
N SER A 268 24.16 -7.27 -13.15
CA SER A 268 24.24 -5.94 -13.76
C SER A 268 24.28 -4.82 -12.72
N ARG A 269 25.48 -4.31 -12.41
CA ARG A 269 25.65 -3.21 -11.44
C ARG A 269 24.89 -1.94 -11.84
N GLY A 270 24.82 -1.62 -13.13
CA GLY A 270 24.07 -0.47 -13.62
C GLY A 270 22.56 -0.61 -13.38
N PHE A 271 22.01 -1.80 -13.60
CA PHE A 271 20.62 -2.09 -13.32
C PHE A 271 20.32 -2.12 -11.82
N GLN A 272 21.21 -2.73 -11.02
CA GLN A 272 21.12 -2.73 -9.56
C GLN A 272 21.02 -1.29 -9.01
N VAL A 273 21.93 -0.40 -9.39
CA VAL A 273 21.90 1.00 -8.94
C VAL A 273 20.64 1.72 -9.44
N THR A 274 20.22 1.49 -10.69
CA THR A 274 18.99 2.09 -11.24
C THR A 274 17.77 1.65 -10.45
N PHE A 275 17.65 0.36 -10.13
CA PHE A 275 16.57 -0.19 -9.33
C PHE A 275 16.54 0.44 -7.94
N GLN A 276 17.70 0.54 -7.27
CA GLN A 276 17.76 1.13 -5.95
C GLN A 276 17.42 2.62 -5.93
N VAL A 277 17.83 3.39 -6.96
CA VAL A 277 17.42 4.80 -7.09
C VAL A 277 15.91 4.92 -7.25
N VAL A 278 15.31 4.07 -8.08
CA VAL A 278 13.85 4.06 -8.27
C VAL A 278 13.13 3.68 -6.98
N LEU A 279 13.59 2.63 -6.30
CA LEU A 279 13.06 2.22 -5.01
C LEU A 279 13.18 3.35 -3.97
N PHE A 280 14.34 3.99 -3.85
CA PHE A 280 14.57 5.13 -2.95
C PHE A 280 13.58 6.27 -3.18
N GLY A 281 13.33 6.65 -4.44
CA GLY A 281 12.33 7.69 -4.72
C GLY A 281 10.91 7.26 -4.34
N THR A 282 10.57 5.99 -4.47
CA THR A 282 9.27 5.45 -4.01
C THR A 282 9.14 5.54 -2.49
N LEU A 283 10.23 5.26 -1.77
CA LEU A 283 10.24 5.42 -0.31
C LEU A 283 10.04 6.88 0.11
N VAL A 284 10.68 7.82 -0.61
CA VAL A 284 10.47 9.26 -0.41
C VAL A 284 9.01 9.65 -0.72
N GLU A 285 8.45 9.12 -1.80
CA GLU A 285 7.06 9.31 -2.21
C GLU A 285 6.08 8.88 -1.10
N THR A 286 6.21 7.64 -0.61
CA THR A 286 5.35 7.12 0.46
C THR A 286 5.50 7.95 1.73
N GLY A 287 6.74 8.22 2.17
CA GLY A 287 6.99 8.95 3.40
C GLY A 287 6.44 10.38 3.36
N ALA A 288 6.65 11.10 2.26
CA ALA A 288 6.14 12.45 2.08
C ALA A 288 4.60 12.46 2.00
N GLY A 289 4.00 11.48 1.32
CA GLY A 289 2.56 11.29 1.24
C GLY A 289 1.92 11.08 2.61
N LEU A 290 2.52 10.26 3.47
CA LEU A 290 2.02 10.00 4.84
C LEU A 290 2.08 11.24 5.73
N VAL A 291 3.22 11.95 5.73
CA VAL A 291 3.38 13.18 6.52
C VAL A 291 2.41 14.25 6.03
N HIS A 292 2.24 14.37 4.71
CA HIS A 292 1.28 15.28 4.11
C HIS A 292 -0.16 14.93 4.50
N ALA A 293 -0.55 13.65 4.44
CA ALA A 293 -1.88 13.20 4.81
C ALA A 293 -2.23 13.52 6.28
N VAL A 294 -1.29 13.35 7.21
CA VAL A 294 -1.49 13.72 8.62
C VAL A 294 -1.63 15.24 8.79
N ASN A 295 -0.80 16.02 8.10
CA ASN A 295 -0.91 17.49 8.12
C ASN A 295 -2.26 17.98 7.61
N GLU A 296 -2.75 17.44 6.49
CA GLU A 296 -4.04 17.85 5.92
C GLU A 296 -5.23 17.42 6.79
N ARG A 297 -5.15 16.28 7.47
CA ARG A 297 -6.17 15.87 8.44
C ARG A 297 -6.25 16.82 9.64
N LEU A 298 -5.11 17.24 10.15
CA LEU A 298 -5.09 18.21 11.23
C LEU A 298 -5.62 19.57 10.76
N ALA A 299 -5.19 20.02 9.57
CA ALA A 299 -5.70 21.25 8.97
C ALA A 299 -7.22 21.22 8.78
N ALA A 300 -7.78 20.11 8.31
CA ALA A 300 -9.23 19.92 8.20
C ALA A 300 -9.93 20.03 9.57
N THR A 301 -9.32 19.49 10.63
CA THR A 301 -9.86 19.57 12.00
C THR A 301 -9.89 21.01 12.53
N TYR A 302 -8.88 21.83 12.19
CA TYR A 302 -8.86 23.26 12.50
C TYR A 302 -9.95 24.01 11.73
N ALA A 303 -10.07 23.74 10.43
CA ALA A 303 -11.06 24.37 9.57
C ALA A 303 -12.51 24.10 10.03
N GLU A 304 -12.79 22.91 10.55
CA GLU A 304 -14.10 22.56 11.15
C GLU A 304 -14.46 23.41 12.38
N HIS A 305 -13.47 23.97 13.07
CA HIS A 305 -13.67 24.85 14.22
C HIS A 305 -13.54 26.34 13.85
N ASP A 306 -13.66 26.67 12.55
CA ASP A 306 -13.46 28.01 12.00
C ASP A 306 -12.10 28.63 12.40
N ARG A 307 -11.06 27.79 12.48
CA ARG A 307 -9.69 28.19 12.79
C ARG A 307 -8.75 27.81 11.65
N GLU A 308 -7.73 28.63 11.45
CA GLU A 308 -6.62 28.28 10.57
C GLU A 308 -5.54 27.53 11.35
N MET A 309 -4.98 26.50 10.73
CA MET A 309 -3.86 25.76 11.31
C MET A 309 -2.62 26.67 11.31
N PRO A 310 -1.89 26.81 12.45
CA PRO A 310 -0.68 27.63 12.47
C PRO A 310 0.37 27.14 11.48
N ASP A 311 0.98 28.04 10.71
CA ASP A 311 1.96 27.71 9.66
C ASP A 311 3.16 26.90 10.18
N ARG A 312 3.59 27.17 11.42
CA ARG A 312 4.70 26.46 12.08
C ARG A 312 4.35 25.05 12.53
N LEU A 313 3.06 24.70 12.61
CA LEU A 313 2.65 23.39 13.08
C LEU A 313 2.91 22.29 12.04
N ARG A 314 2.76 22.61 10.75
CA ARG A 314 3.06 21.69 9.63
C ARG A 314 4.51 21.15 9.67
N PRO A 315 5.56 22.00 9.72
CA PRO A 315 6.93 21.52 9.80
C PRO A 315 7.25 20.83 11.13
N VAL A 316 6.64 21.25 12.26
CA VAL A 316 6.83 20.58 13.56
C VAL A 316 6.31 19.15 13.54
N ILE A 317 5.12 18.93 12.96
CA ILE A 317 4.56 17.58 12.79
C ILE A 317 5.44 16.73 11.89
N ALA A 318 5.89 17.29 10.76
CA ALA A 318 6.79 16.60 9.85
C ALA A 318 8.08 16.16 10.56
N ILE A 319 8.77 17.07 11.23
CA ILE A 319 10.01 16.78 11.96
C ILE A 319 9.76 15.74 13.06
N GLY A 320 8.67 15.87 13.82
CA GLY A 320 8.32 14.92 14.87
C GLY A 320 8.07 13.52 14.32
N MET A 321 7.29 13.40 13.24
CA MET A 321 7.01 12.12 12.58
C MET A 321 8.26 11.46 12.02
N LEU A 322 9.10 12.23 11.33
CA LEU A 322 10.35 11.73 10.76
C LEU A 322 11.34 11.32 11.85
N SER A 323 11.42 12.08 12.95
CA SER A 323 12.30 11.74 14.08
C SER A 323 11.87 10.43 14.75
N ILE A 324 10.56 10.24 14.97
CA ILE A 324 10.02 9.00 15.52
C ILE A 324 10.31 7.84 14.57
N GLY A 325 10.04 8.00 13.27
CA GLY A 325 10.35 6.98 12.26
C GLY A 325 11.84 6.61 12.22
N ALA A 326 12.73 7.60 12.28
CA ALA A 326 14.18 7.40 12.29
C ALA A 326 14.66 6.60 13.52
N VAL A 327 14.13 6.93 14.70
CA VAL A 327 14.47 6.22 15.94
C VAL A 327 13.93 4.78 15.90
N SER A 328 12.67 4.61 15.46
CA SER A 328 12.05 3.30 15.34
C SER A 328 12.70 2.40 14.28
N ALA A 329 13.41 2.96 13.29
CA ALA A 329 14.16 2.19 12.29
C ALA A 329 15.23 1.27 12.90
N GLN A 330 15.72 1.58 14.11
CA GLN A 330 16.71 0.75 14.82
C GLN A 330 16.17 -0.63 15.20
N VAL A 331 14.85 -0.82 15.20
CA VAL A 331 14.22 -2.13 15.39
C VAL A 331 14.54 -3.09 14.23
N GLY A 332 14.91 -2.58 13.06
CA GLY A 332 15.24 -3.38 11.88
C GLY A 332 14.02 -3.67 10.99
N LEU A 333 14.27 -3.86 9.69
CA LEU A 333 13.21 -3.98 8.70
C LEU A 333 12.34 -5.22 8.93
N MET A 334 12.97 -6.38 9.18
CA MET A 334 12.29 -7.65 9.40
C MET A 334 11.36 -7.62 10.62
N ASP A 335 11.87 -7.18 11.77
CA ASP A 335 11.10 -7.15 13.02
C ASP A 335 9.94 -6.14 12.96
N LEU A 336 10.13 -4.97 12.33
CA LEU A 336 9.07 -3.99 12.12
C LEU A 336 7.91 -4.55 11.30
N ILE A 337 8.20 -5.31 10.23
CA ILE A 337 7.18 -5.93 9.39
C ILE A 337 6.50 -7.07 10.15
N ALA A 338 7.28 -8.01 10.69
CA ALA A 338 6.75 -9.22 11.35
C ALA A 338 5.86 -8.88 12.56
N ARG A 339 6.29 -7.95 13.42
CA ARG A 339 5.58 -7.61 14.66
C ARG A 339 4.60 -6.46 14.48
N GLY A 340 5.02 -5.41 13.77
CA GLY A 340 4.26 -4.19 13.60
C GLY A 340 3.02 -4.41 12.75
N TYR A 341 3.19 -4.88 11.52
CA TYR A 341 2.07 -5.08 10.59
C TYR A 341 1.13 -6.17 11.08
N GLY A 342 1.67 -7.28 11.63
CA GLY A 342 0.84 -8.36 12.17
C GLY A 342 -0.15 -7.88 13.25
N THR A 343 0.28 -7.00 14.15
CA THR A 343 -0.57 -6.50 15.25
C THR A 343 -1.63 -5.52 14.77
N ILE A 344 -1.23 -4.55 13.93
CA ILE A 344 -2.13 -3.48 13.49
C ILE A 344 -3.16 -3.96 12.48
N THR A 345 -2.84 -5.00 11.69
CA THR A 345 -3.78 -5.66 10.77
C THR A 345 -5.08 -6.01 11.47
N TRP A 346 -5.02 -6.66 12.65
CA TRP A 346 -6.23 -7.11 13.32
C TRP A 346 -7.13 -5.96 13.74
N GLY A 347 -6.54 -4.80 14.08
CA GLY A 347 -7.28 -3.56 14.30
C GLY A 347 -8.09 -3.14 13.06
N PHE A 348 -7.45 -3.10 11.88
CA PHE A 348 -8.14 -2.77 10.63
C PHE A 348 -9.13 -3.84 10.18
N VAL A 349 -8.87 -5.13 10.44
CA VAL A 349 -9.82 -6.20 10.16
C VAL A 349 -11.11 -5.97 10.95
N VAL A 350 -11.01 -5.69 12.25
CA VAL A 350 -12.16 -5.49 13.13
C VAL A 350 -12.90 -4.17 12.83
N ILE A 351 -12.17 -3.09 12.57
CA ILE A 351 -12.73 -1.73 12.45
C ILE A 351 -13.07 -1.35 11.01
N PHE A 352 -12.48 -1.98 10.00
CA PHE A 352 -12.73 -1.62 8.61
C PHE A 352 -13.24 -2.79 7.78
N VAL A 353 -12.50 -3.91 7.72
CA VAL A 353 -12.83 -5.04 6.83
C VAL A 353 -14.19 -5.66 7.18
N ILE A 354 -14.37 -6.09 8.44
CA ILE A 354 -15.60 -6.73 8.88
C ILE A 354 -16.79 -5.76 8.73
N PRO A 355 -16.76 -4.51 9.23
CA PRO A 355 -17.87 -3.57 9.08
C PRO A 355 -18.24 -3.27 7.63
N VAL A 356 -17.27 -3.10 6.73
CA VAL A 356 -17.55 -2.84 5.30
C VAL A 356 -18.21 -4.05 4.65
N LEU A 357 -17.67 -5.25 4.86
CA LEU A 357 -18.18 -6.48 4.24
C LEU A 357 -19.50 -6.96 4.86
N THR A 358 -19.87 -6.47 6.05
CA THR A 358 -21.14 -6.81 6.72
C THR A 358 -22.14 -5.65 6.64
N LEU A 359 -21.94 -4.60 7.44
CA LEU A 359 -22.82 -3.44 7.53
C LEU A 359 -22.87 -2.66 6.22
N GLY A 360 -21.72 -2.48 5.55
CA GLY A 360 -21.64 -1.81 4.25
C GLY A 360 -22.45 -2.56 3.19
N VAL A 361 -22.19 -3.86 3.02
CA VAL A 361 -22.94 -4.72 2.09
C VAL A 361 -24.44 -4.74 2.42
N TRP A 362 -24.81 -4.89 3.69
CA TRP A 362 -26.22 -4.85 4.12
C TRP A 362 -26.92 -3.55 3.71
N ARG A 363 -26.27 -2.39 3.87
CA ARG A 363 -26.82 -1.09 3.44
C ARG A 363 -26.95 -0.96 1.93
N ILE A 364 -25.97 -1.46 1.19
CA ILE A 364 -26.01 -1.49 -0.28
C ILE A 364 -27.22 -2.31 -0.74
N LEU A 365 -27.41 -3.50 -0.18
CA LEU A 365 -28.54 -4.37 -0.50
C LEU A 365 -29.89 -3.76 -0.11
N LYS A 366 -29.98 -3.11 1.06
CA LYS A 366 -31.21 -2.42 1.49
C LYS A 366 -31.56 -1.26 0.56
N SER A 367 -30.58 -0.47 0.14
CA SER A 367 -30.78 0.65 -0.78
C SER A 367 -31.22 0.18 -2.17
N ALA A 368 -30.69 -0.96 -2.64
CA ALA A 368 -31.13 -1.58 -3.88
C ALA A 368 -32.58 -2.09 -3.84
N ARG A 369 -33.08 -2.52 -2.66
CA ARG A 369 -34.48 -2.93 -2.46
C ARG A 369 -35.45 -1.76 -2.28
N ALA A 370 -34.95 -0.60 -1.84
CA ALA A 370 -35.75 0.61 -1.64
C ALA A 370 -36.01 1.40 -2.93
N LEU A 371 -35.35 1.05 -4.03
CA LEU A 371 -35.72 1.46 -5.38
C LEU A 371 -36.72 0.41 -5.90
N PRO A 372 -38.03 0.68 -5.94
CA PRO A 372 -38.93 -0.16 -6.71
C PRO A 372 -38.46 -0.07 -8.17
N PHE A 373 -38.44 -1.21 -8.85
CA PHE A 373 -38.49 -1.22 -10.30
C PHE A 373 -39.55 -0.23 -10.76
N GLY A 374 -39.16 0.71 -11.62
CA GLY A 374 -40.12 1.59 -12.26
C GLY A 374 -39.46 2.54 -13.23
N PRO A 375 -40.04 2.74 -14.43
CA PRO A 375 -40.69 1.76 -15.31
C PRO A 375 -39.71 0.94 -16.15
#